data_AF-A0A3P8U1U6-F1
#
_entry.id   AF-A0A3P8U1U6-F1
#
_cell.length_a   1.000
_cell.length_b   1.000
_cell.length_c   1.000
_cell.angle_alpha   90.00
_cell.angle_beta   90.00
_cell.angle_gamma   90.00
#
_symmetry.space_group_name_H-M   'P 1'
#
loop_
_entity.id
_entity.type
_entity.pdbx_description
1 polymer ?
#
loop_
_entity_poly.entity_id
_entity_poly.type
_entity_poly.pdbx_seq_one_letter_code
_entity_poly.pdbx_strand_id
1 'polypeptide(L)'
;MWTLNRDKKIRVAVLLPEELMETVKVIGKDQDGRLMITEFNYNNETYRAVHVLCPNIGGERKTFVKETNENKYKNDSSRTELINLMEQNNLRDIWRSLKPK
;
A
#
# COMPACT_ATOMS: atom_id res chain seq x y z
N MET A 1 21.90 13.02 20.64
CA MET A 1 20.44 13.21 20.66
C MET A 1 20.02 13.50 19.23
N TRP A 2 19.51 12.51 18.50
CA TRP A 2 19.09 12.72 17.10
C TRP A 2 17.63 13.16 17.11
N THR A 3 17.37 14.43 16.80
CA THR A 3 16.02 14.95 16.57
C THR A 3 15.54 14.39 15.24
N LEU A 4 14.51 13.53 15.27
CA LEU A 4 13.77 13.16 14.07
C LEU A 4 13.25 14.46 13.44
N ASN A 5 13.76 14.82 12.27
CA ASN A 5 13.27 15.97 11.52
C ASN A 5 11.86 15.62 11.00
N ARG A 6 10.82 16.06 11.71
CA ARG A 6 9.41 15.74 11.43
C ARG A 6 8.84 16.49 10.22
N ASP A 7 9.60 17.41 9.62
CA ASP A 7 9.11 18.26 8.52
C ASP A 7 9.32 17.67 7.12
N LYS A 8 9.97 16.51 7.01
CA LYS A 8 10.18 15.86 5.71
C LYS A 8 8.89 15.12 5.30
N LYS A 9 8.07 15.74 4.44
CA LYS A 9 6.93 15.07 3.80
C LYS A 9 7.42 13.90 2.96
N ILE A 10 7.07 12.68 3.36
CA ILE A 10 7.32 11.46 2.59
C ILE A 10 6.07 11.17 1.76
N ARG A 11 6.24 10.86 0.47
CA ARG A 11 5.14 10.55 -0.45
C ARG A 11 5.42 9.31 -1.26
N VAL A 12 4.36 8.62 -1.67
CA VAL A 12 4.43 7.54 -2.66
C VAL A 12 4.43 8.10 -4.08
N ALA A 13 5.09 7.39 -5.00
CA ALA A 13 5.04 7.62 -6.43
C ALA A 13 4.92 6.29 -7.16
N VAL A 14 4.34 6.31 -8.36
CA VAL A 14 4.25 5.16 -9.27
C VAL A 14 4.95 5.56 -10.56
N LEU A 15 5.87 4.72 -11.02
CA LEU A 15 6.55 4.89 -12.31
C LEU A 15 5.96 3.89 -13.28
N LEU A 16 5.55 4.36 -14.46
CA LEU A 16 4.99 3.55 -15.52
C LEU A 16 5.71 3.86 -16.84
N PRO A 17 5.81 2.89 -17.77
CA PRO A 17 6.20 3.14 -19.14
C PRO A 17 5.35 4.25 -19.78
N GLU A 18 5.98 5.10 -20.58
CA GLU A 18 5.32 6.24 -21.23
C GLU A 18 4.13 5.80 -22.11
N GLU A 19 4.27 4.66 -22.77
CA GLU A 19 3.22 4.02 -23.59
C GLU A 19 1.92 3.73 -22.83
N LEU A 20 1.96 3.57 -21.50
CA LEU A 20 0.77 3.30 -20.69
C LEU A 20 0.08 4.59 -20.24
N MET A 21 0.77 5.74 -20.28
CA MET A 21 0.36 6.98 -19.62
C MET A 21 -1.01 7.49 -20.05
N GLU A 22 -1.40 7.29 -21.31
CA GLU A 22 -2.71 7.71 -21.82
C GLU A 22 -3.88 6.97 -21.15
N THR A 23 -3.61 5.79 -20.60
CA THR A 23 -4.62 4.94 -19.94
C THR A 23 -4.64 5.12 -18.42
N VAL A 24 -3.68 5.84 -17.86
CA VAL A 24 -3.46 5.96 -16.42
C VAL A 24 -4.50 6.86 -15.77
N LYS A 25 -5.08 6.39 -14.67
CA LYS A 25 -5.98 7.15 -13.80
C LYS A 25 -5.58 6.97 -12.35
N VAL A 26 -5.40 8.09 -11.64
CA VAL A 26 -5.31 8.05 -10.17
C VAL A 26 -6.73 7.98 -9.63
N ILE A 27 -7.13 6.82 -9.13
CA ILE A 27 -8.50 6.56 -8.67
C ILE A 27 -8.65 6.66 -7.15
N GLY A 28 -7.54 6.79 -6.42
CA GLY A 28 -7.55 7.00 -4.98
C GLY A 28 -6.24 7.58 -4.47
N LYS A 29 -6.31 8.49 -3.50
CA LYS A 29 -5.16 9.01 -2.75
C LYS A 29 -5.60 9.41 -1.35
N ASP A 30 -4.72 9.28 -0.37
CA ASP A 30 -4.94 9.86 0.95
C ASP A 30 -4.49 11.33 0.99
N GLN A 31 -4.77 12.01 2.10
CA GLN A 31 -4.39 13.41 2.31
C GLN A 31 -2.91 13.56 2.68
N ASP A 32 -2.33 12.52 3.29
CA ASP A 32 -0.97 12.53 3.81
C ASP A 32 0.09 12.07 2.80
N GLY A 33 -0.33 11.59 1.62
CA GLY A 33 0.56 11.08 0.57
C GLY A 33 1.13 9.69 0.85
N ARG A 34 0.53 8.94 1.77
CA ARG A 34 0.95 7.60 2.16
C ARG A 34 0.23 6.51 1.37
N LEU A 35 -0.86 6.83 0.68
CA LEU A 35 -1.58 5.89 -0.19
C LEU A 35 -1.88 6.53 -1.54
N MET A 36 -1.65 5.76 -2.60
CA MET A 36 -2.08 6.09 -3.95
C MET A 36 -2.52 4.82 -4.68
N ILE A 37 -3.69 4.89 -5.32
CA ILE A 37 -4.25 3.82 -6.15
C ILE A 37 -4.27 4.34 -7.59
N THR A 38 -3.54 3.65 -8.44
CA THR A 38 -3.43 3.97 -9.87
C THR A 38 -4.01 2.83 -10.67
N GLU A 39 -4.93 3.14 -11.57
CA GLU A 39 -5.49 2.21 -12.55
C GLU A 39 -4.87 2.49 -13.92
N PHE A 40 -4.55 1.45 -14.68
CA PHE A 40 -4.02 1.58 -16.05
C PHE A 40 -4.46 0.37 -16.89
N ASN A 41 -4.48 0.54 -18.21
CA ASN A 41 -4.79 -0.53 -19.14
C ASN A 41 -3.50 -1.10 -19.73
N TYR A 42 -3.41 -2.42 -19.80
CA TYR A 42 -2.33 -3.13 -20.47
C TYR A 42 -2.90 -4.40 -21.10
N ASN A 43 -2.59 -4.66 -22.37
CA ASN A 43 -3.10 -5.82 -23.12
C ASN A 43 -4.63 -6.01 -23.03
N ASN A 44 -5.39 -4.92 -23.16
CA ASN A 44 -6.86 -4.89 -23.03
C ASN A 44 -7.41 -5.29 -21.65
N GLU A 45 -6.55 -5.44 -20.65
CA GLU A 45 -6.93 -5.70 -19.27
C GLU A 45 -6.67 -4.47 -18.39
N THR A 46 -7.48 -4.32 -17.33
CA THR A 46 -7.35 -3.21 -16.39
C THR A 46 -6.60 -3.68 -15.16
N TYR A 47 -5.50 -3.01 -14.85
CA TYR A 47 -4.65 -3.28 -13.70
C TYR A 47 -4.76 -2.15 -12.68
N ARG A 48 -4.58 -2.50 -11.40
CA ARG A 48 -4.49 -1.53 -10.31
C ARG A 48 -3.19 -1.71 -9.54
N ALA A 49 -2.44 -0.63 -9.41
CA ALA A 49 -1.31 -0.51 -8.50
C ALA A 49 -1.75 0.23 -7.25
N VAL A 50 -1.72 -0.45 -6.10
CA VAL A 50 -2.00 0.14 -4.79
C VAL A 50 -0.67 0.33 -4.07
N HIS A 51 -0.24 1.58 -3.93
CA HIS A 51 1.05 1.94 -3.32
C HIS A 51 0.82 2.48 -1.91
N VAL A 52 1.38 1.80 -0.90
CA VAL A 52 1.09 2.02 0.52
C VAL A 52 2.40 2.24 1.28
N LEU A 53 2.56 3.41 1.87
CA LEU A 53 3.64 3.75 2.79
C LEU A 53 3.14 3.60 4.23
N CYS A 54 3.49 2.47 4.84
CA CYS A 54 3.18 2.22 6.24
C CYS A 54 4.11 2.99 7.20
N PRO A 55 3.59 3.68 8.23
CA PRO A 55 4.40 4.25 9.31
C PRO A 55 5.33 3.22 9.96
N ASN A 56 6.52 3.64 10.39
CA ASN A 56 7.47 2.76 11.09
C ASN A 56 7.10 2.52 12.57
N ILE A 57 6.14 3.25 13.10
CA ILE A 57 5.65 3.09 14.47
C ILE A 57 4.60 1.97 14.46
N GLY A 58 4.87 0.87 15.18
CA GLY A 58 4.05 -0.36 15.11
C GLY A 58 2.56 -0.17 15.41
N GLY A 59 2.19 0.84 16.23
CA GLY A 59 0.80 1.23 16.46
C GLY A 59 0.17 1.97 15.28
N GLU A 60 0.86 2.97 14.73
CA GLU A 60 0.38 3.78 13.59
C GLU A 60 0.31 2.95 12.30
N ARG A 61 1.22 2.00 12.10
CA ARG A 61 1.20 1.07 10.97
C ARG A 61 -0.10 0.28 10.89
N LYS A 62 -0.56 -0.23 12.04
CA LYS A 62 -1.79 -1.02 12.12
C LYS A 62 -2.99 -0.16 11.79
N THR A 63 -3.08 1.02 12.40
CA THR A 63 -4.16 1.98 12.13
C THR A 63 -4.20 2.36 10.66
N PHE A 64 -3.05 2.59 10.02
CA PHE A 64 -3.01 2.96 8.60
C PHE A 64 -3.50 1.84 7.68
N VAL A 65 -3.01 0.60 7.84
CA VAL A 65 -3.48 -0.56 7.06
C VAL A 65 -4.97 -0.87 7.32
N LYS A 66 -5.45 -0.55 8.51
CA LYS A 66 -6.82 -0.69 8.95
C LYS A 66 -7.76 0.40 8.43
N GLU A 67 -7.31 1.64 8.30
CA GLU A 67 -8.10 2.70 7.66
C GLU A 67 -8.27 2.43 6.17
N THR A 68 -7.35 1.68 5.57
CA THR A 68 -7.49 1.20 4.19
C THR A 68 -8.43 -0.01 4.04
N ASN A 69 -8.87 -0.63 5.14
CA ASN A 69 -9.75 -1.82 5.16
C ASN A 69 -10.59 -1.83 6.45
N GLU A 70 -11.85 -1.39 6.38
CA GLU A 70 -12.82 -0.97 7.43
C GLU A 70 -12.97 -1.74 8.79
N ASN A 71 -11.99 -2.47 9.35
CA ASN A 71 -12.21 -3.36 10.50
C ASN A 71 -11.36 -3.12 11.77
N LYS A 72 -12.03 -3.02 12.94
CA LYS A 72 -11.48 -2.59 14.24
C LYS A 72 -10.75 -3.66 15.08
N TYR A 73 -9.40 -3.73 15.11
CA TYR A 73 -8.66 -4.47 16.17
C TYR A 73 -7.38 -3.77 16.71
N LYS A 74 -6.96 -4.16 17.93
CA LYS A 74 -5.76 -3.73 18.69
C LYS A 74 -5.04 -4.98 19.20
N ASN A 75 -3.79 -5.27 18.77
CA ASN A 75 -2.73 -5.99 19.52
C ASN A 75 -1.42 -6.10 18.71
N ASP A 76 -0.33 -6.62 19.28
CA ASP A 76 1.05 -6.64 18.73
C ASP A 76 1.29 -7.54 17.49
N SER A 77 0.24 -7.72 16.69
CA SER A 77 0.10 -8.73 15.66
C SER A 77 0.21 -8.18 14.23
N SER A 78 0.87 -7.05 13.97
CA SER A 78 0.75 -6.35 12.66
C SER A 78 1.07 -7.23 11.44
N ARG A 79 1.97 -8.23 11.61
CA ARG A 79 2.29 -9.17 10.55
C ARG A 79 1.17 -10.20 10.35
N THR A 80 0.65 -10.76 11.44
CA THR A 80 -0.52 -11.65 11.44
C THR A 80 -1.76 -10.93 10.92
N GLU A 81 -1.99 -9.69 11.30
CA GLU A 81 -3.09 -8.86 10.81
C GLU A 81 -2.98 -8.56 9.32
N LEU A 82 -1.78 -8.20 8.83
CA LEU A 82 -1.55 -8.02 7.40
C LEU A 82 -1.80 -9.33 6.64
N ILE A 83 -1.33 -10.47 7.15
CA ILE A 83 -1.56 -11.78 6.54
C ILE A 83 -3.06 -12.09 6.52
N ASN A 84 -3.78 -11.91 7.62
CA ASN A 84 -5.22 -12.14 7.70
C ASN A 84 -5.98 -11.23 6.73
N LEU A 85 -5.61 -9.96 6.63
CA LEU A 85 -6.21 -9.03 5.68
C LEU A 85 -5.93 -9.42 4.23
N MET A 86 -4.72 -9.89 3.93
CA MET A 86 -4.39 -10.41 2.61
C MET A 86 -5.25 -11.64 2.28
N GLU A 87 -5.36 -12.60 3.20
CA GLU A 87 -6.18 -13.80 3.03
C GLU A 87 -7.67 -13.46 2.85
N GLN A 88 -8.23 -12.58 3.68
CA GLN A 88 -9.62 -12.11 3.59
C GLN A 88 -9.95 -11.44 2.25
N ASN A 89 -8.96 -10.81 1.61
CA ASN A 89 -9.11 -10.11 0.34
C ASN A 89 -8.57 -10.91 -0.85
N ASN A 90 -8.29 -12.21 -0.69
CA ASN A 90 -7.69 -13.08 -1.72
C ASN A 90 -6.39 -12.51 -2.33
N LEU A 91 -5.62 -11.76 -1.54
CA LEU A 91 -4.31 -11.23 -1.91
C LEU A 91 -3.22 -12.25 -1.59
N ARG A 92 -2.16 -12.25 -2.41
CA ARG A 92 -1.05 -13.19 -2.29
C ARG A 92 0.28 -12.46 -2.19
N ASP A 93 1.17 -12.96 -1.34
CA ASP A 93 2.58 -12.51 -1.28
C ASP A 93 3.33 -13.07 -2.50
N ILE A 94 3.50 -12.24 -3.54
CA ILE A 94 4.15 -12.62 -4.79
C ILE A 94 5.59 -13.06 -4.54
N TRP A 95 6.36 -12.33 -3.71
CA TRP A 95 7.77 -12.66 -3.46
C TRP A 95 7.92 -14.05 -2.85
N ARG A 96 7.13 -14.37 -1.82
CA ARG A 96 7.15 -15.72 -1.22
C ARG A 96 6.63 -16.79 -2.16
N SER A 97 5.69 -16.46 -3.03
CA SER A 97 5.15 -17.41 -4.02
C SER A 97 6.19 -17.79 -5.07
N LEU A 98 7.01 -16.83 -5.49
CA LEU A 98 8.09 -17.06 -6.47
C LEU A 98 9.36 -17.64 -5.84
N LYS A 99 9.56 -17.44 -4.53
CA LYS A 99 10.71 -17.95 -3.78
C LYS A 99 10.25 -18.73 -2.55
N PRO A 100 9.67 -19.93 -2.74
CA PRO A 100 9.35 -20.81 -1.63
C PRO A 100 10.66 -21.19 -0.89
N LYS A 101 10.58 -21.26 0.44
CA LYS A 101 11.68 -21.68 1.29
C LYS A 101 11.84 -23.19 1.31
#